data_AF-A0A2P2JA77-F1
#
_entry.id   AF-A0A2P2JA77-F1
#
_cell.length_a   1.000
_cell.length_b   1.000
_cell.length_c   1.000
_cell.angle_alpha   90.00
_cell.angle_beta   90.00
_cell.angle_gamma   90.00
#
_symmetry.space_group_name_H-M   'P 1'
#
loop_
_entity.id
_entity.type
_entity.pdbx_description
1 polymer ?
#
loop_
_entity_poly.entity_id
_entity_poly.type
_entity_poly.pdbx_seq_one_letter_code
_entity_poly.pdbx_strand_id
1 'polypeptide(L)'
;MYWHTNKALDGGRFIESIADSHDILVRFIEPTILVDPPPHSAIMTEEIFGPLLPIITLEKIEDSIEFLNSRPKPLAIYAYTNMEPFRRRLVAETSSGSLVFNDAVIQYVADTIPFGGIGESGIGKYHGKFSFDTFSHYKAVVRRSFLTDFWFRFPPWNDYKLLLLEAAYNLDYLGILLVILGLKRSRGAPTHN
;
A
#
# COMPACT_ATOMS: atom_id res chain seq x y z
N MET A 1 17.45 -26.09 8.54
CA MET A 1 17.44 -24.64 8.75
C MET A 1 17.88 -24.43 10.19
N TYR A 2 19.20 -24.36 10.38
CA TYR A 2 19.84 -24.29 11.69
C TYR A 2 19.90 -22.82 12.11
N TRP A 3 18.79 -22.29 12.61
CA TRP A 3 18.87 -21.05 13.37
C TRP A 3 19.66 -21.35 14.64
N HIS A 4 20.74 -20.61 14.82
CA HIS A 4 21.48 -20.57 16.06
C HIS A 4 20.54 -20.03 17.14
N THR A 5 19.84 -20.92 17.85
CA THR A 5 19.20 -20.59 19.12
C THR A 5 20.21 -19.82 19.98
N ASN A 6 21.47 -20.27 20.08
CA ASN A 6 22.48 -19.56 20.86
C ASN A 6 22.83 -18.12 20.41
N LYS A 7 22.54 -17.70 19.16
CA LYS A 7 22.89 -16.34 18.68
C LYS A 7 21.72 -15.36 18.70
N ALA A 8 20.48 -15.87 18.62
CA ALA A 8 19.27 -15.07 18.87
C ALA A 8 19.07 -14.76 20.37
N LEU A 9 19.74 -15.53 21.23
CA LEU A 9 19.58 -15.50 22.69
C LEU A 9 20.63 -14.65 23.43
N ASP A 10 21.61 -14.07 22.73
CA ASP A 10 22.62 -13.19 23.33
C ASP A 10 22.04 -11.78 23.56
N GLY A 11 21.61 -11.50 24.80
CA GLY A 11 21.46 -10.13 25.32
C GLY A 11 20.06 -9.71 25.78
N GLY A 12 19.02 -10.53 25.60
CA GLY A 12 17.68 -10.27 26.15
C GLY A 12 17.54 -10.78 27.58
N ARG A 13 16.75 -10.09 28.42
CA ARG A 13 16.28 -10.69 29.68
C ARG A 13 15.28 -11.78 29.33
N PHE A 14 15.68 -13.04 29.47
CA PHE A 14 14.74 -14.16 29.53
C PHE A 14 13.79 -13.94 30.71
N ILE A 15 12.51 -13.73 30.41
CA ILE A 15 11.46 -13.81 31.41
C ILE A 15 10.50 -14.89 30.88
N GLU A 16 10.74 -16.12 31.35
CA GLU A 16 9.95 -17.34 31.12
C GLU A 16 9.82 -17.84 29.67
N SER A 17 10.64 -18.82 29.31
CA SER A 17 10.16 -19.84 28.39
C SER A 17 9.04 -20.61 29.11
N ILE A 18 7.82 -20.61 28.59
CA ILE A 18 6.73 -21.43 29.16
C ILE A 18 7.05 -22.93 29.02
N ALA A 19 8.01 -23.29 28.13
CA ALA A 19 8.72 -24.55 28.11
C ALA A 19 10.07 -24.32 27.39
N ASP A 20 11.12 -25.09 27.73
CA ASP A 20 12.48 -25.02 27.16
C ASP A 20 12.91 -26.38 26.52
N SER A 21 11.95 -27.10 25.96
CA SER A 21 12.12 -28.36 25.23
C SER A 21 12.32 -28.15 23.72
N HIS A 22 13.50 -28.55 23.25
CA HIS A 22 13.84 -28.57 21.83
C HIS A 22 14.33 -29.98 21.47
N ASP A 23 13.83 -30.54 20.37
CA ASP A 23 14.29 -31.85 19.87
C ASP A 23 14.78 -31.71 18.42
N ILE A 24 16.10 -31.75 18.29
CA ILE A 24 16.83 -31.59 17.04
C ILE A 24 16.55 -32.76 16.07
N LEU A 25 16.27 -33.96 16.61
CA LEU A 25 16.03 -35.15 15.78
C LEU A 25 14.68 -35.05 15.06
N VAL A 26 13.68 -34.48 15.70
CA VAL A 26 12.33 -34.29 15.11
C VAL A 26 12.08 -32.86 14.59
N ARG A 27 13.08 -31.96 14.66
CA ARG A 27 12.96 -30.54 14.28
C ARG A 27 11.83 -29.82 15.02
N PHE A 28 11.72 -30.10 16.32
CA PHE A 28 10.74 -29.50 17.20
C PHE A 28 11.37 -28.35 17.99
N ILE A 29 10.67 -27.22 17.96
CA ILE A 29 10.92 -26.03 18.77
C ILE A 29 9.55 -25.68 19.33
N GLU A 30 9.44 -25.50 20.64
CA GLU A 30 8.17 -25.13 21.25
C GLU A 30 7.86 -23.64 21.05
N PRO A 31 6.60 -23.21 21.29
CA PRO A 31 6.26 -21.80 21.33
C PRO A 31 7.02 -21.07 22.45
N THR A 32 7.84 -20.09 22.07
CA THR A 32 8.67 -19.31 23.00
C THR A 32 8.30 -17.84 22.91
N ILE A 33 8.12 -17.19 24.07
CA ILE A 33 7.90 -15.74 24.17
C ILE A 33 9.21 -15.12 24.67
N LEU A 34 9.63 -14.01 24.05
CA LEU A 34 10.78 -13.24 24.51
C LEU A 34 10.34 -11.82 24.84
N VAL A 35 10.55 -11.38 26.08
CA VAL A 35 10.13 -10.04 26.52
C VAL A 35 11.32 -9.08 26.44
N ASP A 36 11.09 -7.95 25.77
CA ASP A 36 12.04 -6.85 25.56
C ASP A 36 13.43 -7.30 25.07
N PRO A 37 13.52 -8.03 23.92
CA PRO A 37 14.81 -8.37 23.33
C PRO A 37 15.53 -7.10 22.83
N PRO A 38 16.88 -7.11 22.76
CA PRO A 38 17.63 -5.97 22.27
C PRO A 38 17.19 -5.58 20.85
N PRO A 39 16.93 -4.29 20.54
CA PRO A 39 16.39 -3.88 19.23
C PRO A 39 17.26 -4.25 18.02
N HIS A 40 18.57 -4.43 18.23
CA HIS A 40 19.55 -4.77 17.20
C HIS A 40 19.94 -6.26 17.20
N SER A 41 19.24 -7.09 17.98
CA SER A 41 19.44 -8.54 17.97
C SER A 41 18.88 -9.19 16.70
N ALA A 42 19.41 -10.35 16.32
CA ALA A 42 18.99 -11.06 15.12
C ALA A 42 17.48 -11.34 15.09
N ILE A 43 16.88 -11.68 16.24
CA ILE A 43 15.44 -11.94 16.37
C ILE A 43 14.57 -10.71 16.05
N MET A 44 15.15 -9.50 16.14
CA MET A 44 14.47 -8.24 15.86
C MET A 44 14.75 -7.67 14.47
N THR A 45 15.81 -8.11 13.81
CA THR A 45 16.24 -7.59 12.51
C THR A 45 15.90 -8.51 11.34
N GLU A 46 15.71 -9.80 11.60
CA GLU A 46 15.43 -10.82 10.59
C GLU A 46 14.03 -11.41 10.81
N GLU A 47 13.43 -11.94 9.74
CA GLU A 47 12.13 -12.57 9.83
C GLU A 47 12.25 -13.95 10.50
N ILE A 48 11.53 -14.13 11.61
CA ILE A 48 11.67 -15.29 12.50
C ILE A 48 11.28 -16.60 11.80
N PHE A 49 10.17 -16.62 11.06
CA PHE A 49 9.63 -17.82 10.38
C PHE A 49 9.62 -19.10 11.25
N GLY A 50 9.35 -18.93 12.55
CA GLY A 50 9.43 -19.97 13.57
C GLY A 50 8.62 -19.62 14.80
N PRO A 51 8.55 -20.52 15.79
CA PRO A 51 7.63 -20.40 16.94
C PRO A 51 8.16 -19.46 18.04
N LEU A 52 8.90 -18.40 17.68
CA LEU A 52 9.40 -17.41 18.62
C LEU A 52 8.58 -16.12 18.47
N LEU A 53 8.11 -15.58 19.60
CA LEU A 53 7.30 -14.35 19.65
C LEU A 53 7.98 -13.30 20.53
N PRO A 54 8.76 -12.37 19.95
CA PRO A 54 9.29 -11.24 20.71
C PRO A 54 8.17 -10.25 21.03
N ILE A 55 8.15 -9.78 22.27
CA ILE A 55 7.26 -8.74 22.80
C ILE A 55 8.14 -7.54 23.12
N ILE A 56 7.76 -6.38 22.59
CA ILE A 56 8.43 -5.10 22.88
C ILE A 56 7.42 -4.23 23.62
N THR A 57 7.81 -3.78 24.80
CA THR A 57 7.03 -2.83 25.57
C THR A 57 7.29 -1.41 25.09
N LEU A 58 6.21 -0.65 24.97
CA LEU A 58 6.24 0.77 24.64
C LEU A 58 5.55 1.53 25.77
N GLU A 59 6.00 2.76 26.05
CA GLU A 59 5.33 3.61 27.03
C GLU A 59 3.92 4.00 26.57
N LYS A 60 3.77 4.26 25.27
CA LYS A 60 2.50 4.58 24.63
C LYS A 60 2.32 3.73 23.36
N ILE A 61 1.09 3.30 23.12
CA ILE A 61 0.78 2.50 21.94
C ILE A 61 0.96 3.33 20.66
N GLU A 62 0.82 4.65 20.72
CA GLU A 62 1.04 5.57 19.62
C GLU A 62 2.48 5.55 19.10
N ASP A 63 3.46 5.24 19.96
CA ASP A 63 4.87 5.16 19.58
C ASP A 63 5.14 3.96 18.65
N SER A 64 4.21 3.00 18.58
CA SER A 64 4.28 1.87 17.65
C SER A 64 4.29 2.31 16.18
N ILE A 65 3.69 3.45 15.84
CA ILE A 65 3.66 3.96 14.46
C ILE A 65 5.07 4.32 14.00
N GLU A 66 5.82 5.04 14.84
CA GLU A 66 7.23 5.38 14.55
C GLU A 66 8.10 4.12 14.48
N PHE A 67 7.87 3.18 15.42
CA PHE A 67 8.55 1.90 15.43
C PHE A 67 8.33 1.11 14.13
N LEU A 68 7.10 1.02 13.64
CA LEU A 68 6.75 0.33 12.40
C LEU A 68 7.37 1.03 11.18
N ASN A 69 7.30 2.36 11.13
CA ASN A 69 7.80 3.14 10.00
C ASN A 69 9.34 3.16 9.90
N SER A 70 10.05 2.91 11.00
CA SER A 70 11.52 2.78 11.00
C SER A 70 12.03 1.47 10.37
N ARG A 71 11.13 0.58 9.93
CA ARG A 71 11.44 -0.76 9.40
C ARG A 71 10.90 -0.95 7.98
N PRO A 72 11.42 -1.96 7.24
CA PRO A 72 10.85 -2.35 5.94
C PRO A 72 9.35 -2.64 6.03
N LYS A 73 8.63 -2.35 4.95
CA LYS A 73 7.16 -2.44 4.95
C LYS A 73 6.70 -3.89 5.07
N PRO A 74 5.95 -4.25 6.13
CA PRO A 74 5.54 -5.62 6.35
C PRO A 74 4.38 -6.02 5.43
N LEU A 75 4.21 -7.33 5.24
CA LEU A 75 3.07 -7.89 4.51
C LEU A 75 1.74 -7.65 5.25
N ALA A 76 1.76 -7.72 6.58
CA ALA A 76 0.58 -7.52 7.41
C ALA A 76 0.93 -6.78 8.70
N ILE A 77 0.04 -5.89 9.12
CA ILE A 77 0.00 -5.31 10.47
C ILE A 77 -1.26 -5.81 11.16
N TYR A 78 -1.11 -6.31 12.38
CA TYR A 78 -2.21 -6.73 13.24
C TYR A 78 -2.31 -5.78 14.43
N ALA A 79 -3.44 -5.09 14.57
CA ALA A 79 -3.64 -4.09 15.61
C ALA A 79 -4.85 -4.45 16.48
N TYR A 80 -4.60 -4.71 17.76
CA TYR A 80 -5.64 -4.98 18.74
C TYR A 80 -5.95 -3.69 19.52
N THR A 81 -7.04 -3.02 19.19
CA THR A 81 -7.43 -1.75 19.82
C THR A 81 -8.89 -1.41 19.59
N ASN A 82 -9.54 -0.77 20.58
CA ASN A 82 -10.89 -0.20 20.46
C ASN A 82 -10.88 1.33 20.28
N MET A 83 -9.72 1.96 20.19
CA MET A 83 -9.59 3.41 20.07
C MET A 83 -9.70 3.85 18.60
N GLU A 84 -10.87 4.36 18.21
CA GLU A 84 -11.11 4.87 16.86
C GLU A 84 -10.11 5.94 16.38
N PRO A 85 -9.67 6.91 17.20
CA PRO A 85 -8.62 7.84 16.78
C PRO A 85 -7.32 7.13 16.40
N PHE A 86 -6.93 6.10 17.17
CA PHE A 86 -5.71 5.34 16.92
C PHE A 86 -5.84 4.46 15.67
N ARG A 87 -7.00 3.83 15.44
CA ARG A 87 -7.26 3.08 14.19
C ARG A 87 -7.08 3.95 12.95
N ARG A 88 -7.64 5.17 12.96
CA ARG A 88 -7.49 6.13 11.86
C ARG A 88 -6.04 6.51 11.62
N ARG A 89 -5.28 6.75 12.70
CA ARG A 89 -3.84 7.03 12.60
C ARG A 89 -3.06 5.87 12.02
N LEU A 90 -3.30 4.63 12.47
CA LEU A 90 -2.65 3.44 11.90
C LEU A 90 -2.89 3.31 10.39
N VAL A 91 -4.13 3.53 9.94
CA VAL A 91 -4.47 3.48 8.49
C VAL A 91 -3.76 4.59 7.71
N ALA A 92 -3.67 5.80 8.26
CA ALA A 92 -3.14 6.97 7.56
C ALA A 92 -1.61 7.09 7.62
N GLU A 93 -0.99 6.62 8.69
CA GLU A 93 0.40 6.88 9.03
C GLU A 93 1.32 5.66 8.86
N THR A 94 0.78 4.48 8.51
CA THR A 94 1.60 3.27 8.25
C THR A 94 1.42 2.74 6.83
N SER A 95 2.38 1.92 6.36
CA SER A 95 2.33 1.28 5.03
C SER A 95 2.62 -0.21 5.16
N SER A 96 1.66 -1.03 4.74
CA SER A 96 1.73 -2.49 4.75
C SER A 96 0.88 -3.09 3.64
N GLY A 97 1.04 -4.38 3.36
CA GLY A 97 0.17 -5.09 2.42
C GLY A 97 -1.28 -5.18 2.91
N SER A 98 -1.46 -5.46 4.20
CA SER A 98 -2.76 -5.53 4.87
C SER A 98 -2.68 -5.00 6.30
N LEU A 99 -3.76 -4.37 6.76
CA LEU A 99 -3.94 -3.93 8.14
C LEU A 99 -5.24 -4.53 8.67
N VAL A 100 -5.13 -5.33 9.73
CA VAL A 100 -6.27 -6.04 10.32
C VAL A 100 -6.42 -5.60 11.77
N PHE A 101 -7.67 -5.30 12.16
CA PHE A 101 -7.99 -4.90 13.51
C PHE A 101 -8.66 -6.05 14.28
N ASN A 102 -8.17 -6.32 15.48
CA ASN A 102 -8.70 -7.29 16.45
C ASN A 102 -8.76 -8.75 15.97
N ASP A 103 -7.97 -9.11 14.97
CA ASP A 103 -7.82 -10.48 14.50
C ASP A 103 -6.44 -10.64 13.83
N ALA A 104 -6.04 -11.87 13.54
CA ALA A 104 -4.84 -12.19 12.81
C ALA A 104 -5.11 -13.26 11.75
N VAL A 105 -4.45 -13.14 10.60
CA VAL A 105 -4.50 -14.10 9.46
C VAL A 105 -5.86 -14.18 8.74
N ILE A 106 -6.97 -13.76 9.36
CA ILE A 106 -8.33 -13.89 8.80
C ILE A 106 -8.51 -13.20 7.44
N GLN A 107 -7.70 -12.17 7.15
CA GLN A 107 -7.75 -11.46 5.86
C GLN A 107 -7.43 -12.38 4.67
N TYR A 108 -6.73 -13.49 4.90
CA TYR A 108 -6.44 -14.48 3.86
C TYR A 108 -7.70 -15.21 3.38
N VAL A 109 -8.73 -15.34 4.20
CA VAL A 109 -9.94 -16.11 3.87
C VAL A 109 -10.93 -15.31 3.02
N ALA A 110 -10.85 -13.96 3.06
CA ALA A 110 -11.78 -13.09 2.36
C ALA A 110 -11.36 -12.88 0.89
N ASP A 111 -12.07 -13.53 -0.05
CA ASP A 111 -11.81 -13.47 -1.50
C ASP A 111 -12.12 -12.11 -2.14
N THR A 112 -12.87 -11.26 -1.45
CA THR A 112 -13.23 -9.91 -1.88
C THR A 112 -12.15 -8.86 -1.59
N ILE A 113 -11.11 -9.19 -0.82
CA ILE A 113 -10.01 -8.27 -0.54
C ILE A 113 -8.72 -8.73 -1.23
N PRO A 114 -7.91 -7.78 -1.73
CA PRO A 114 -6.66 -8.14 -2.39
C PRO A 114 -5.64 -8.61 -1.36
N PHE A 115 -4.92 -9.68 -1.69
CA PHE A 115 -3.77 -10.14 -0.92
C PHE A 115 -2.48 -9.87 -1.70
N GLY A 116 -1.57 -9.11 -1.10
CA GLY A 116 -0.32 -8.70 -1.74
C GLY A 116 0.52 -7.80 -0.84
N GLY A 117 1.82 -7.71 -1.13
CA GLY A 117 2.77 -6.87 -0.41
C GLY A 117 2.94 -5.48 -1.02
N ILE A 118 3.74 -4.68 -0.36
CA ILE A 118 4.20 -3.38 -0.84
C ILE A 118 5.66 -3.15 -0.42
N GLY A 119 6.49 -2.66 -1.34
CA GLY A 119 7.91 -2.44 -1.06
C GLY A 119 8.63 -3.77 -0.89
N GLU A 120 9.33 -3.93 0.23
CA GLU A 120 10.13 -5.11 0.54
C GLU A 120 9.28 -6.36 0.78
N SER A 121 8.01 -6.21 1.16
CA SER A 121 7.07 -7.34 1.29
C SER A 121 6.49 -7.87 -0.02
N GLY A 122 6.73 -7.18 -1.15
CA GLY A 122 6.34 -7.65 -2.48
C GLY A 122 5.66 -6.59 -3.35
N ILE A 123 5.31 -7.00 -4.58
CA ILE A 123 4.65 -6.17 -5.58
C ILE A 123 3.49 -6.95 -6.21
N GLY A 124 2.39 -6.26 -6.46
CA GLY A 124 1.19 -6.84 -7.04
C GLY A 124 0.26 -7.41 -5.99
N LYS A 125 -0.84 -8.01 -6.45
CA LYS A 125 -1.88 -8.56 -5.61
C LYS A 125 -2.62 -9.66 -6.34
N TYR A 126 -3.19 -10.59 -5.59
CA TYR A 126 -4.07 -11.62 -6.12
C TYR A 126 -5.22 -11.85 -5.13
N HIS A 127 -5.90 -12.98 -5.26
CA HIS A 127 -7.11 -13.43 -4.56
C HIS A 127 -8.40 -13.07 -5.30
N GLY A 128 -9.36 -14.00 -5.34
CA GLY A 128 -10.64 -13.84 -6.03
C GLY A 128 -10.50 -13.21 -7.44
N LYS A 129 -11.23 -12.11 -7.65
CA LYS A 129 -11.17 -11.32 -8.90
C LYS A 129 -9.77 -10.73 -9.18
N PHE A 130 -9.02 -10.37 -8.14
CA PHE A 130 -7.69 -9.79 -8.31
C PHE A 130 -6.71 -10.77 -8.94
N SER A 131 -6.86 -12.08 -8.71
CA SER A 131 -6.10 -13.10 -9.43
C SER A 131 -6.39 -13.05 -10.94
N PHE A 132 -7.68 -13.02 -11.32
CA PHE A 132 -8.08 -12.91 -12.72
C PHE A 132 -7.51 -11.64 -13.35
N ASP A 133 -7.63 -10.51 -12.67
CA ASP A 133 -7.12 -9.22 -13.12
C ASP A 133 -5.59 -9.24 -13.31
N THR A 134 -4.85 -9.86 -12.39
CA THR A 134 -3.38 -9.96 -12.43
C THR A 134 -2.86 -10.84 -13.57
N PHE A 135 -3.60 -11.89 -13.93
CA PHE A 135 -3.24 -12.79 -15.04
C PHE A 135 -3.95 -12.45 -16.35
N SER A 136 -4.64 -11.30 -16.41
CA SER A 136 -5.34 -10.83 -17.61
C SER A 136 -4.67 -9.60 -18.21
N HIS A 137 -4.79 -9.47 -19.53
CA HIS A 137 -4.42 -8.25 -20.24
C HIS A 137 -5.65 -7.38 -20.48
N TYR A 138 -5.69 -6.16 -19.92
CA TYR A 138 -6.74 -5.19 -20.17
C TYR A 138 -6.58 -4.55 -21.55
N LYS A 139 -7.28 -5.10 -22.54
CA LYS A 139 -7.29 -4.57 -23.91
C LYS A 139 -8.24 -3.37 -24.03
N ALA A 140 -7.68 -2.17 -24.20
CA ALA A 140 -8.48 -0.99 -24.52
C ALA A 140 -9.05 -1.07 -25.95
N VAL A 141 -10.37 -0.90 -26.10
CA VAL A 141 -11.06 -0.86 -27.40
C VAL A 141 -11.90 0.39 -27.46
N VAL A 142 -11.65 1.25 -28.45
CA VAL A 142 -12.40 2.48 -28.68
C VAL A 142 -13.14 2.38 -30.01
N ARG A 143 -14.45 2.62 -29.98
CA ARG A 143 -15.30 2.72 -31.18
C ARG A 143 -15.87 4.13 -31.27
N ARG A 144 -15.58 4.81 -32.37
CA ARG A 144 -16.14 6.14 -32.68
C ARG A 144 -17.23 6.01 -33.75
N SER A 145 -18.29 6.81 -33.64
CA SER A 145 -19.28 6.98 -34.70
C SER A 145 -18.71 7.85 -35.83
N PHE A 146 -19.19 7.65 -37.06
CA PHE A 146 -18.89 8.56 -38.17
C PHE A 146 -19.70 9.85 -38.13
N LEU A 147 -20.75 9.93 -37.31
CA LEU A 147 -21.70 11.06 -37.29
C LEU A 147 -21.16 12.31 -36.59
N THR A 148 -20.38 12.14 -35.53
CA THR A 148 -19.87 13.25 -34.72
C THR A 148 -18.35 13.16 -34.63
N ASP A 149 -17.69 14.27 -34.98
CA ASP A 149 -16.24 14.45 -34.82
C ASP A 149 -15.96 15.85 -34.27
N PHE A 150 -14.88 15.97 -33.52
CA PHE A 150 -14.37 17.26 -33.07
C PHE A 150 -13.65 17.93 -34.25
N TRP A 151 -14.41 18.50 -35.17
CA TRP A 151 -13.89 19.07 -36.43
C TRP A 151 -12.75 20.10 -36.23
N PHE A 152 -12.72 20.78 -35.08
CA PHE A 152 -11.66 21.73 -34.71
C PHE A 152 -10.32 21.08 -34.34
N ARG A 153 -10.26 19.74 -34.18
CA ARG A 153 -8.99 19.00 -33.99
C ARG A 153 -8.13 18.93 -35.25
N PHE A 154 -8.73 19.13 -36.42
CA PHE A 154 -8.05 19.02 -37.71
C PHE A 154 -7.50 20.38 -38.18
N PRO A 155 -6.32 20.40 -38.81
CA PRO A 155 -5.74 21.61 -39.41
C PRO A 155 -6.58 22.13 -40.60
N PRO A 156 -6.35 23.37 -41.06
CA PRO A 156 -5.46 24.38 -40.45
C PRO A 156 -6.02 24.91 -39.13
N TRP A 157 -5.13 25.18 -38.17
CA TRP A 157 -5.49 25.76 -36.87
C TRP A 157 -5.50 27.28 -36.95
N ASN A 158 -6.61 27.86 -36.54
CA ASN A 158 -6.77 29.31 -36.37
C ASN A 158 -7.12 29.57 -34.89
N ASP A 159 -7.07 30.83 -34.48
CA ASP A 159 -7.33 31.23 -33.10
C ASP A 159 -8.68 30.70 -32.58
N TYR A 160 -9.69 30.62 -33.45
CA TYR A 160 -11.00 30.07 -33.11
C TYR A 160 -10.95 28.57 -32.76
N LYS A 161 -10.28 27.76 -33.60
CA LYS A 161 -10.11 26.31 -33.33
C LYS A 161 -9.22 26.06 -32.12
N LEU A 162 -8.17 26.88 -31.92
CA LEU A 162 -7.31 26.78 -30.75
C LEU A 162 -8.06 27.11 -29.46
N LEU A 163 -8.94 28.13 -29.48
CA LEU A 163 -9.83 28.43 -28.36
C LEU A 163 -10.83 27.31 -28.07
N LEU A 164 -11.39 26.68 -29.12
CA LEU A 164 -12.26 25.51 -28.94
C LEU A 164 -11.48 24.33 -28.34
N LEU A 165 -10.24 24.11 -28.79
CA LEU A 165 -9.39 23.05 -28.28
C LEU A 165 -9.00 23.31 -26.82
N GLU A 166 -8.65 24.54 -26.47
CA GLU A 166 -8.34 24.98 -25.10
C GLU A 166 -9.56 24.81 -24.19
N ALA A 167 -10.73 25.27 -24.62
CA ALA A 167 -11.97 25.12 -23.86
C ALA A 167 -12.36 23.65 -23.69
N ALA A 168 -12.20 22.82 -24.73
CA ALA A 168 -12.45 21.38 -24.67
C ALA A 168 -11.45 20.64 -23.76
N TYR A 169 -10.17 21.00 -23.81
CA TYR A 169 -9.13 20.44 -22.95
C TYR A 169 -9.36 20.76 -21.47
N ASN A 170 -9.79 21.99 -21.18
CA ASN A 170 -10.12 22.44 -19.82
C ASN A 170 -11.52 22.00 -19.35
N LEU A 171 -12.27 21.23 -20.17
CA LEU A 171 -13.65 20.81 -19.91
C LEU A 171 -14.59 22.01 -19.60
N ASP A 172 -14.29 23.17 -20.17
CA ASP A 172 -15.03 24.42 -20.00
C ASP A 172 -16.22 24.46 -20.98
N TYR A 173 -17.31 23.79 -20.62
CA TYR A 173 -18.51 23.69 -21.47
C TYR A 173 -19.13 25.07 -21.78
N LEU A 174 -19.11 26.00 -20.82
CA LEU A 174 -19.56 27.38 -21.03
C LEU A 174 -18.63 28.10 -22.00
N GLY A 175 -17.32 27.93 -21.86
CA GLY A 175 -16.32 28.42 -22.80
C GLY A 175 -16.53 27.89 -24.21
N ILE A 176 -16.80 26.59 -24.38
CA ILE A 176 -17.11 26.01 -25.70
C ILE A 176 -18.34 26.70 -26.31
N LEU A 177 -19.42 26.86 -25.55
CA LEU A 177 -20.63 27.54 -26.02
C LEU A 177 -20.34 29.00 -26.40
N LEU A 178 -19.59 29.73 -25.57
CA LEU A 178 -19.23 31.13 -25.84
C LEU A 178 -18.32 31.27 -27.06
N VAL A 179 -17.42 30.32 -27.31
CA VAL A 179 -16.61 30.30 -28.54
C VAL A 179 -17.50 29.97 -29.74
N ILE A 180 -18.39 28.98 -29.65
CA ILE A 180 -19.35 28.64 -30.72
C ILE A 180 -20.24 29.83 -31.08
N LEU A 181 -20.71 30.58 -30.08
CA LEU A 181 -21.52 31.79 -30.25
C LEU A 181 -20.69 33.03 -30.67
N GLY A 182 -19.36 32.92 -30.77
CA GLY A 182 -18.47 34.04 -31.12
C GLY A 182 -18.31 35.12 -30.04
N LEU A 183 -18.76 34.84 -28.82
CA LEU A 183 -18.74 35.75 -27.67
C LEU A 183 -17.41 35.70 -26.89
N LYS A 184 -16.60 34.64 -27.08
CA LYS A 184 -15.25 34.51 -26.49
C LYS A 184 -14.19 34.76 -27.56
N ARG A 185 -13.45 35.86 -27.44
CA ARG A 185 -12.32 36.22 -28.32
C ARG A 185 -10.99 35.79 -27.73
N SER A 186 -10.03 35.48 -28.59
CA SER A 186 -8.67 35.10 -28.20
C SER A 186 -8.02 36.29 -27.50
N ARG A 187 -7.39 36.06 -26.33
CA ARG A 187 -6.47 37.05 -25.78
C ARG A 187 -5.30 37.09 -26.75
N GLY A 188 -5.17 38.21 -27.48
CA GLY A 188 -4.16 38.37 -28.53
C GLY A 188 -2.79 37.90 -28.06
N ALA A 189 -2.05 37.24 -28.95
CA ALA A 189 -0.68 36.83 -28.70
C ALA A 189 0.14 38.01 -28.17
N PRO A 190 1.06 37.81 -27.21
CA PRO A 190 1.98 38.86 -26.82
C PRO A 190 2.75 39.30 -28.07
N THR A 191 2.64 40.58 -28.41
CA THR A 191 3.51 41.21 -29.39
C THR A 191 4.93 41.14 -28.85
N HIS A 192 5.76 40.27 -29.43
CA HIS A 192 7.20 40.36 -29.27
C HIS A 192 7.67 41.66 -29.92
N ASN A 193 7.88 42.68 -29.09
CA ASN A 193 8.78 43.80 -29.36
C ASN A 193 10.14 43.50 -28.74
#